data_AF-A0A930I172-F1
#
_entry.id   AF-A0A930I172-F1
#
_cell.length_a   1.000
_cell.length_b   1.000
_cell.length_c   1.000
_cell.angle_alpha   90.00
_cell.angle_beta   90.00
_cell.angle_gamma   90.00
#
_symmetry.space_group_name_H-M   'P 1'
#
loop_
_entity.id
_entity.type
_entity.pdbx_description
1 polymer ?
#
loop_
_entity_poly.entity_id
_entity_poly.type
_entity_poly.pdbx_seq_one_letter_code
_entity_poly.pdbx_strand_id
1 'polypeptide(L)'
;MKERIKQFLTLPFLSDRRVLLGIWTLLSLVGMLKLHRSHNNFLIFKGVYWHTVNGTSLYAAYPSEYSDVNHYGPLFSLIIAPFALLPEWAGMLLWLLFLSGWLFAAIYWSGLRKSQQIYIYWFCGFTLLTALFMQQFNIAIAAIILSSF
;
A
#
# COMPACT_ATOMS: atom_id res chain seq x y z
N MET A 1 -3.88 12.63 -34.45
CA MET A 1 -4.43 12.34 -33.11
C MET A 1 -3.52 11.42 -32.30
N LYS A 2 -3.13 10.24 -32.81
CA LYS A 2 -2.14 9.33 -32.17
C LYS A 2 -0.81 9.99 -31.80
N GLU A 3 -0.24 10.82 -32.68
CA GLU A 3 1.02 11.55 -32.46
C GLU A 3 0.96 12.51 -31.26
N ARG A 4 -0.16 13.24 -31.10
CA ARG A 4 -0.34 14.19 -29.99
C ARG A 4 -0.47 13.51 -28.63
N ILE A 5 -1.12 12.35 -28.59
CA ILE A 5 -1.25 11.55 -27.35
C ILE A 5 0.11 10.98 -26.96
N LYS A 6 0.89 10.48 -27.93
CA LYS A 6 2.28 10.06 -27.69
C LYS A 6 3.12 11.23 -27.16
N GLN A 7 3.07 12.39 -27.79
CA GLN A 7 3.79 13.60 -27.33
C GLN A 7 3.42 14.00 -25.90
N PHE A 8 2.14 13.99 -25.56
CA PHE A 8 1.65 14.31 -24.21
C PHE A 8 2.18 13.32 -23.16
N LEU A 9 2.10 12.01 -23.43
CA LEU A 9 2.62 10.98 -22.52
C LEU A 9 4.15 10.98 -22.42
N THR A 10 4.85 11.50 -23.43
CA THR A 10 6.30 11.69 -23.42
C THR A 10 6.76 13.03 -22.84
N LEU A 11 5.85 13.86 -22.31
CA LEU A 11 6.26 15.08 -21.61
C LEU A 11 7.25 14.70 -20.51
N PRO A 12 8.42 15.34 -20.44
CA PRO A 12 9.51 14.90 -19.57
C PRO A 12 9.09 14.82 -18.10
N PHE A 13 8.15 15.68 -17.68
CA PHE A 13 7.54 15.67 -16.36
C PHE A 13 6.69 14.42 -16.07
N LEU A 14 5.84 13.99 -17.01
CA LEU A 14 4.93 12.84 -16.82
C LEU A 14 5.65 11.49 -16.90
N SER A 15 6.88 11.51 -17.43
CA SER A 15 7.76 10.35 -17.56
C SER A 15 8.91 10.36 -16.54
N ASP A 16 9.02 11.39 -15.70
CA ASP A 16 10.05 11.48 -14.67
C ASP A 16 9.66 10.61 -13.47
N ARG A 17 10.54 9.66 -13.15
CA ARG A 17 10.35 8.71 -12.04
C ARG A 17 10.30 9.41 -10.68
N ARG A 18 10.99 10.54 -10.51
CA ARG A 18 10.97 11.33 -9.26
C ARG A 18 9.61 11.98 -9.03
N VAL A 19 9.02 12.49 -10.12
CA VAL A 19 7.66 13.05 -10.09
C VAL A 19 6.65 11.96 -9.78
N LEU A 20 6.74 10.80 -10.43
CA LEU A 20 5.86 9.66 -10.18
C LEU A 20 5.98 9.15 -8.74
N LEU A 21 7.19 9.06 -8.21
CA LEU A 21 7.42 8.72 -6.80
C LEU A 21 6.77 9.74 -5.88
N GLY A 22 6.98 11.05 -6.12
CA GLY A 22 6.36 12.12 -5.35
C GLY A 22 4.82 12.05 -5.37
N ILE A 23 4.23 11.74 -6.53
CA ILE A 23 2.78 11.52 -6.66
C ILE A 23 2.35 10.31 -5.82
N TRP A 24 3.02 9.17 -5.93
CA TRP A 24 2.67 7.95 -5.18
C TRP A 24 2.86 8.10 -3.66
N THR A 25 3.84 8.88 -3.24
CA THR A 25 3.99 9.32 -1.84
C THR A 25 2.83 10.21 -1.43
N LEU A 26 2.45 11.20 -2.24
CA LEU A 26 1.30 12.07 -1.97
C LEU A 26 -0.01 11.28 -1.88
N LEU A 27 -0.23 10.27 -2.74
CA LEU A 27 -1.39 9.38 -2.64
C LEU A 27 -1.45 8.65 -1.29
N SER A 28 -0.29 8.28 -0.73
CA SER A 28 -0.20 7.67 0.61
C SER A 28 -0.60 8.65 1.70
N LEU A 29 -0.18 9.92 1.59
CA LEU A 29 -0.62 11.00 2.48
C LEU A 29 -2.12 11.27 2.37
N VAL A 30 -2.67 11.28 1.14
CA VAL A 30 -4.11 11.41 0.91
C VAL A 30 -4.86 10.23 1.53
N GLY A 31 -4.29 9.02 1.49
CA GLY A 31 -4.81 7.84 2.19
C GLY A 31 -5.10 8.07 3.68
N MET A 32 -4.32 8.94 4.34
CA MET A 32 -4.51 9.30 5.74
C MET A 32 -5.81 10.08 6.01
N LEU A 33 -6.52 10.60 5.00
CA LEU A 33 -7.84 11.20 5.19
C LEU A 33 -8.89 10.21 5.75
N LYS A 34 -8.58 8.91 5.72
CA LYS A 34 -9.38 7.83 6.31
C LYS A 34 -9.07 7.57 7.79
N LEU A 35 -7.99 8.16 8.32
CA LEU A 35 -7.68 8.17 9.74
C LEU A 35 -8.89 8.72 10.51
N HIS A 36 -9.36 7.98 11.53
CA HIS A 36 -10.58 8.26 12.31
C HIS A 36 -11.94 8.19 11.58
N ARG A 37 -11.97 7.94 10.27
CA ARG A 37 -13.24 7.73 9.53
C ARG A 37 -13.52 6.27 9.24
N SER A 38 -12.53 5.57 8.69
CA SER A 38 -12.67 4.19 8.26
C SER A 38 -11.28 3.63 7.99
N HIS A 39 -10.60 3.19 9.05
CA HIS A 39 -9.25 2.61 9.00
C HIS A 39 -9.21 1.19 9.60
N ASN A 40 -10.34 0.49 9.49
CA ASN A 40 -10.58 -0.81 10.12
C ASN A 40 -9.52 -1.86 9.77
N ASN A 41 -9.08 -1.92 8.51
CA ASN A 41 -8.07 -2.89 8.09
C ASN A 41 -6.73 -2.68 8.80
N PHE A 42 -6.34 -1.42 9.04
CA PHE A 42 -5.13 -1.16 9.80
C PHE A 42 -5.28 -1.57 11.28
N LEU A 43 -6.45 -1.38 11.88
CA LEU A 43 -6.73 -1.87 13.24
C LEU A 43 -6.67 -3.39 13.31
N ILE A 44 -7.22 -4.10 12.33
CA ILE A 44 -7.10 -5.56 12.23
C ILE A 44 -5.63 -5.95 12.19
N PHE A 45 -4.83 -5.32 11.32
CA PHE A 45 -3.41 -5.66 11.19
C PHE A 45 -2.63 -5.38 12.47
N LYS A 46 -2.91 -4.26 13.15
CA LYS A 46 -2.37 -3.96 14.46
C LYS A 46 -2.78 -5.00 15.51
N GLY A 47 -4.04 -5.45 15.46
CA GLY A 47 -4.58 -6.54 16.27
C GLY A 47 -3.81 -7.84 16.07
N VAL A 48 -3.50 -8.24 14.83
CA VAL A 48 -2.71 -9.46 14.54
C VAL A 48 -1.41 -9.50 15.33
N TYR A 49 -0.71 -8.36 15.41
CA TYR A 49 0.52 -8.28 16.20
C TYR A 49 0.25 -8.54 17.68
N TRP A 50 -0.65 -7.77 18.29
CA TRP A 50 -0.93 -7.85 19.72
C TRP A 50 -1.54 -9.19 20.13
N HIS A 51 -2.44 -9.75 19.32
CA HIS A 51 -3.04 -11.06 19.58
C HIS A 51 -2.01 -12.19 19.46
N THR A 52 -1.06 -12.09 18.53
CA THR A 52 0.06 -13.05 18.45
C THR A 52 0.92 -12.98 19.70
N VAL A 53 1.32 -11.77 20.13
CA VAL A 53 2.18 -11.56 21.32
C VAL A 53 1.48 -12.02 22.60
N ASN A 54 0.18 -11.75 22.72
CA ASN A 54 -0.61 -12.12 23.89
C ASN A 54 -1.06 -13.59 23.88
N GLY A 55 -0.79 -14.34 22.80
CA GLY A 55 -1.22 -15.74 22.66
C GLY A 55 -2.74 -15.90 22.57
N THR A 56 -3.47 -14.87 22.14
CA THR A 56 -4.93 -14.94 21.94
C THR A 56 -5.27 -15.41 20.53
N SER A 57 -6.53 -15.80 20.31
CA SER A 57 -6.97 -16.33 19.01
C SER A 57 -6.82 -15.29 17.90
N LEU A 58 -6.04 -15.59 16.86
CA LEU A 58 -5.92 -14.72 15.69
C LEU A 58 -7.19 -14.65 14.83
N TYR A 59 -8.13 -15.58 14.99
CA TYR A 59 -9.29 -15.71 14.10
C TYR A 59 -10.62 -15.49 14.83
N ALA A 60 -10.57 -15.10 16.10
CA ALA A 60 -11.76 -14.69 16.85
C ALA A 60 -12.22 -13.28 16.45
N ALA A 61 -13.48 -12.96 16.79
CA ALA A 61 -14.02 -11.62 16.64
C ALA A 61 -13.64 -10.73 17.84
N TYR A 62 -13.21 -9.50 17.55
CA TYR A 62 -12.81 -8.50 18.54
C TYR A 62 -13.58 -7.18 18.32
N PRO A 63 -14.90 -7.14 18.53
CA PRO A 63 -15.76 -6.00 18.19
C PRO A 63 -15.41 -4.71 18.94
N SER A 64 -14.70 -4.80 20.07
CA SER A 64 -14.17 -3.64 20.80
C SER A 64 -12.93 -3.01 20.15
N GLU A 65 -12.24 -3.76 19.28
CA GLU A 65 -11.00 -3.33 18.62
C GLU A 65 -11.22 -2.97 17.14
N TYR A 66 -12.04 -3.75 16.43
CA TYR A 66 -12.32 -3.58 15.01
C TYR A 66 -13.61 -4.32 14.58
N SER A 67 -14.14 -4.00 13.40
CA SER A 67 -15.48 -4.41 12.95
C SER A 67 -15.51 -5.62 11.99
N ASP A 68 -14.44 -6.41 11.90
CA ASP A 68 -14.36 -7.62 11.07
C ASP A 68 -13.50 -8.69 11.76
N VAL A 69 -13.16 -9.79 11.09
CA VAL A 69 -12.24 -10.82 11.59
C VAL A 69 -10.95 -10.84 10.78
N ASN A 70 -9.86 -11.20 11.47
CA ASN A 70 -8.57 -11.35 10.82
C ASN A 70 -8.50 -12.64 9.98
N HIS A 71 -7.78 -12.56 8.86
CA HIS A 71 -7.49 -13.70 7.97
C HIS A 71 -5.99 -14.02 7.86
N TYR A 72 -5.12 -13.25 8.53
CA TYR A 72 -3.67 -13.35 8.44
C TYR A 72 -3.09 -14.18 9.60
N GLY A 73 -2.06 -14.98 9.31
CA GLY A 73 -1.40 -15.83 10.31
C GLY A 73 -0.22 -15.15 11.03
N PRO A 74 0.49 -15.89 11.90
CA PRO A 74 1.61 -15.38 12.70
C PRO A 74 2.77 -14.79 11.87
N LEU A 75 3.00 -15.26 10.64
CA LEU A 75 4.02 -14.68 9.77
C LEU A 75 3.73 -13.20 9.45
N PHE A 76 2.46 -12.85 9.26
CA PHE A 76 2.06 -11.46 9.02
C PHE A 76 2.27 -10.58 10.24
N SER A 77 2.18 -11.13 11.45
CA SER A 77 2.51 -10.42 12.69
C SER A 77 3.93 -9.82 12.66
N LEU A 78 4.90 -10.57 12.14
CA LEU A 78 6.27 -10.10 11.99
C LEU A 78 6.39 -8.96 10.97
N ILE A 79 5.61 -9.01 9.89
CA ILE A 79 5.59 -7.99 8.84
C ILE A 79 4.98 -6.68 9.37
N ILE A 80 3.87 -6.78 10.10
CA ILE A 80 3.15 -5.59 10.60
C ILE A 80 3.75 -5.04 11.90
N ALA A 81 4.52 -5.81 12.66
CA ALA A 81 5.14 -5.43 13.93
C ALA A 81 5.74 -4.01 13.97
N PRO A 82 6.63 -3.59 13.03
CA PRO A 82 7.23 -2.25 13.08
C PRO A 82 6.19 -1.11 12.98
N PHE A 83 5.03 -1.37 12.38
CA PHE A 83 3.94 -0.40 12.24
C PHE A 83 2.94 -0.49 13.40
N ALA A 84 2.67 -1.71 13.89
CA ALA A 84 1.72 -1.98 14.97
C ALA A 84 2.18 -1.45 16.33
N LEU A 85 3.50 -1.41 16.56
CA LEU A 85 4.13 -0.88 17.77
C LEU A 85 4.00 0.64 17.93
N LEU A 86 3.71 1.35 16.85
CA LEU A 86 3.63 2.81 16.84
C LEU A 86 2.23 3.31 17.26
N PRO A 87 2.12 4.60 17.63
CA PRO A 87 0.84 5.28 17.69
C PRO A 87 0.08 5.10 16.37
N GLU A 88 -1.24 4.93 16.44
CA GLU A 88 -2.08 4.52 15.30
C GLU A 88 -1.84 5.37 14.04
N TRP A 89 -1.82 6.70 14.19
CA TRP A 89 -1.60 7.63 13.07
C TRP A 89 -0.23 7.41 12.40
N ALA A 90 0.82 7.15 13.19
CA ALA A 90 2.18 6.98 12.70
C ALA A 90 2.36 5.61 12.07
N GLY A 91 1.82 4.57 12.72
CA GLY A 91 1.81 3.21 12.19
C GLY A 91 1.06 3.12 10.86
N MET A 92 -0.12 3.75 10.78
CA MET A 92 -0.92 3.77 9.55
C MET A 92 -0.19 4.52 8.43
N LEU A 93 0.36 5.70 8.73
CA LEU A 93 1.11 6.48 7.73
C LEU A 93 2.29 5.69 7.17
N LEU A 94 3.11 5.11 8.05
CA LEU A 94 4.28 4.35 7.63
C LEU A 94 3.88 3.06 6.91
N TRP A 95 2.78 2.42 7.29
CA TRP A 95 2.23 1.27 6.58
C TRP A 95 1.82 1.63 5.15
N LEU A 96 1.09 2.73 4.96
CA LEU A 96 0.67 3.19 3.63
C LEU A 96 1.87 3.58 2.76
N LEU A 97 2.85 4.30 3.32
CA LEU A 97 4.08 4.66 2.64
C LEU A 97 4.90 3.43 2.25
N PHE A 98 5.00 2.45 3.14
CA PHE A 98 5.70 1.20 2.88
C PHE A 98 5.05 0.43 1.73
N LEU A 99 3.73 0.24 1.76
CA LEU A 99 3.01 -0.47 0.69
C LEU A 99 3.16 0.22 -0.67
N SER A 100 2.95 1.54 -0.71
CA SER A 100 3.08 2.33 -1.94
C SER A 100 4.52 2.32 -2.47
N GLY A 101 5.49 2.54 -1.58
CA GLY A 101 6.92 2.54 -1.93
C GLY A 101 7.42 1.17 -2.39
N TRP A 102 6.97 0.09 -1.75
CA TRP A 102 7.35 -1.26 -2.15
C TRP A 102 6.80 -1.62 -3.53
N LEU A 103 5.52 -1.35 -3.80
CA LEU A 103 4.97 -1.56 -5.15
C LEU A 103 5.69 -0.69 -6.19
N PHE A 104 6.00 0.56 -5.85
CA PHE A 104 6.76 1.43 -6.74
C PHE A 104 8.14 0.83 -7.06
N ALA A 105 8.87 0.36 -6.05
CA ALA A 105 10.18 -0.27 -6.22
C ALA A 105 10.09 -1.56 -7.05
N ALA A 106 9.06 -2.40 -6.82
CA ALA A 106 8.83 -3.61 -7.59
C ALA A 106 8.60 -3.30 -9.08
N ILE A 107 7.81 -2.27 -9.41
CA ILE A 107 7.62 -1.83 -10.79
C ILE A 107 8.94 -1.26 -11.36
N TYR A 108 9.70 -0.51 -10.57
CA TYR A 108 10.96 0.10 -11.00
C TYR A 108 12.01 -0.96 -11.37
N TRP A 109 12.15 -1.98 -10.53
CA TRP A 109 13.10 -3.08 -10.72
C TRP A 109 12.58 -4.19 -11.63
N SER A 110 11.28 -4.18 -11.98
CA SER A 110 10.77 -5.08 -13.00
C SER A 110 11.59 -4.94 -14.29
N GLY A 111 11.88 -6.06 -14.96
CA GLY A 111 12.56 -6.08 -16.27
C GLY A 111 11.77 -5.45 -17.42
N LEU A 112 10.68 -4.73 -17.12
CA LEU A 112 9.82 -4.05 -18.08
C LEU A 112 10.52 -2.84 -18.69
N ARG A 113 10.15 -2.51 -19.93
CA ARG A 113 10.62 -1.29 -20.58
C ARG A 113 10.10 -0.06 -19.82
N LYS A 114 10.89 1.02 -19.82
CA LYS A 114 10.54 2.27 -19.13
C LYS A 114 9.13 2.78 -19.48
N SER A 115 8.71 2.70 -20.74
CA SER A 115 7.36 3.12 -21.16
C SER A 115 6.24 2.26 -20.55
N GLN A 116 6.47 0.96 -20.37
CA GLN A 116 5.53 0.05 -19.71
C GLN A 116 5.45 0.34 -18.21
N GLN A 117 6.58 0.59 -17.56
CA GLN A 117 6.61 1.01 -16.15
C GLN A 117 5.83 2.32 -15.94
N ILE A 118 6.06 3.34 -16.77
CA ILE A 118 5.34 4.62 -16.72
C ILE A 118 3.84 4.42 -16.91
N TYR A 119 3.45 3.57 -17.87
CA TYR A 119 2.05 3.21 -18.05
C TYR A 119 1.45 2.61 -16.78
N ILE A 120 2.13 1.66 -16.14
CA ILE A 120 1.67 1.05 -14.89
C ILE A 120 1.54 2.09 -13.78
N TYR A 121 2.52 2.99 -13.61
CA TYR A 121 2.46 4.01 -12.56
C TYR A 121 1.23 4.92 -12.68
N TRP A 122 0.88 5.31 -13.91
CA TRP A 122 -0.31 6.13 -14.15
C TRP A 122 -1.60 5.33 -14.08
N PHE A 123 -1.65 4.17 -14.75
CA PHE A 123 -2.84 3.34 -14.84
C PHE A 123 -3.25 2.80 -13.47
N CYS A 124 -2.30 2.26 -12.70
CA CYS A 124 -2.55 1.69 -11.38
C CYS A 124 -2.64 2.76 -10.29
N GLY A 125 -2.25 4.01 -10.52
CA GLY A 125 -2.27 5.07 -9.50
C GLY A 125 -3.66 5.31 -8.88
N PHE A 126 -4.73 5.23 -9.69
CA PHE A 126 -6.10 5.34 -9.17
C PHE A 126 -6.52 4.15 -8.31
N THR A 127 -6.22 2.94 -8.78
CA THR A 127 -6.50 1.71 -8.01
C THR A 127 -5.68 1.66 -6.73
N LEU A 128 -4.44 2.14 -6.76
CA LEU A 128 -3.59 2.30 -5.60
C LEU A 128 -4.24 3.22 -4.56
N LEU A 129 -4.75 4.39 -4.95
CA LEU A 129 -5.42 5.30 -4.02
C LEU A 129 -6.61 4.63 -3.31
N THR A 130 -7.44 3.89 -4.05
CA THR A 130 -8.56 3.13 -3.47
C THR A 130 -8.06 2.08 -2.48
N ALA A 131 -6.99 1.36 -2.81
CA ALA A 131 -6.39 0.37 -1.92
C ALA A 131 -5.77 1.01 -0.67
N LEU A 132 -5.14 2.18 -0.79
CA LEU A 132 -4.59 2.96 0.32
C LEU A 132 -5.70 3.51 1.23
N PHE A 133 -6.84 3.94 0.67
CA PHE A 133 -8.02 4.33 1.46
C PHE A 133 -8.62 3.17 2.26
N MET A 134 -8.40 1.94 1.82
CA MET A 134 -8.80 0.73 2.53
C MET A 134 -7.61 0.09 3.28
N GLN A 135 -6.45 0.74 3.33
CA GLN A 135 -5.21 0.25 3.96
C GLN A 135 -4.86 -1.20 3.57
N GLN A 136 -5.15 -1.60 2.33
CA GLN A 136 -5.18 -2.99 1.89
C GLN A 136 -3.78 -3.61 1.74
N PHE A 137 -3.61 -4.82 2.28
CA PHE A 137 -2.38 -5.60 2.09
C PHE A 137 -2.21 -6.11 0.65
N ASN A 138 -3.27 -6.13 -0.16
CA ASN A 138 -3.20 -6.56 -1.57
C ASN A 138 -2.17 -5.78 -2.41
N ILE A 139 -1.80 -4.56 -1.99
CA ILE A 139 -0.71 -3.79 -2.61
C ILE A 139 0.62 -4.56 -2.50
N ALA A 140 0.91 -5.13 -1.33
CA ALA A 140 2.10 -5.96 -1.10
C ALA A 140 2.05 -7.25 -1.94
N ILE A 141 0.89 -7.90 -2.05
CA ILE A 141 0.73 -9.09 -2.90
C ILE A 141 1.08 -8.78 -4.35
N ALA A 142 0.61 -7.65 -4.89
CA ALA A 142 0.98 -7.21 -6.23
C ALA A 142 2.50 -6.97 -6.37
N ALA A 143 3.13 -6.36 -5.36
CA ALA A 143 4.58 -6.14 -5.34
C ALA A 143 5.37 -7.47 -5.31
N ILE A 144 4.91 -8.46 -4.52
CA ILE A 144 5.52 -9.79 -4.44
C ILE A 144 5.43 -10.50 -5.78
N ILE A 145 4.27 -10.50 -6.44
CA ILE A 145 4.08 -11.13 -7.76
C ILE A 145 4.99 -10.47 -8.80
N LEU A 146 5.09 -9.13 -8.79
CA LEU A 146 5.99 -8.42 -9.71
C LEU A 146 7.47 -8.71 -9.43
N SER A 147 7.84 -9.04 -8.19
CA SER A 147 9.23 -9.30 -7.79
C SER A 147 9.66 -10.76 -8.00
N SER A 148 8.75 -11.67 -8.34
CA SER A 148 9.06 -13.10 -8.47
C SER A 148 9.63 -13.50 -9.84
N PHE A 149 9.70 -12.56 -10.79
CA PHE A 149 10.18 -12.76 -12.17
C PHE A 149 11.17 -11.66 -12.55
#